data_AF-A0A9E2GEM0-F1
#
_entry.id   AF-A0A9E2GEM0-F1
#
_cell.length_a   1.000
_cell.length_b   1.000
_cell.length_c   1.000
_cell.angle_alpha   90.00
_cell.angle_beta   90.00
_cell.angle_gamma   90.00
#
_symmetry.space_group_name_H-M   'P 1'
#
loop_
_entity.id
_entity.type
_entity.pdbx_description
1 polymer ?
#
loop_
_entity_poly.entity_id
_entity_poly.type
_entity_poly.pdbx_seq_one_letter_code
_entity_poly.pdbx_strand_id
1 'polypeptide(L)'
;MNDRVFIEDQFPVSRVSKESYKERKANYSQTLTGIGKWWGRKPLILIRASIIGMLMPVSDDPKKDQDIFLKILTMDNDGLWLRRSKSIPAKVIQANLSEEEWNELIIDQEGNLKRTWSTGLSPEEKEQVLRKIFDQLSYDEKLTYCDRPEQIEGPGEEAWEEINAHLGTNAKSLQGLVAELGKRRFGHTPKVGDCFCGGGSIPFEAARLGCEAFGSDLNPVA
;
A
#
# COMPACT_ATOMS: atom_id res chain seq x y z
N MET A 1 -7.66 22.61 -19.91
CA MET A 1 -7.41 21.38 -19.14
C MET A 1 -7.61 21.72 -17.67
N ASN A 2 -8.22 20.83 -16.89
CA ASN A 2 -8.39 21.06 -15.46
C ASN A 2 -7.01 20.88 -14.82
N ASP A 3 -6.38 21.96 -14.36
CA ASP A 3 -5.03 21.92 -13.76
C ASP A 3 -5.02 21.33 -12.33
N ARG A 4 -6.21 20.94 -11.85
CA ARG A 4 -6.42 20.33 -10.55
C ARG A 4 -5.76 18.96 -10.47
N VAL A 5 -5.20 18.67 -9.30
CA VAL A 5 -4.61 17.36 -8.99
C VAL A 5 -5.37 16.63 -7.91
N PHE A 6 -5.21 15.32 -7.89
CA PHE A 6 -5.96 14.42 -7.02
C PHE A 6 -6.02 14.93 -5.59
N ILE A 7 -4.89 15.28 -4.97
CA ILE A 7 -4.84 15.72 -3.57
C ILE A 7 -5.67 16.98 -3.25
N GLU A 8 -5.99 17.80 -4.26
CA GLU A 8 -6.83 19.00 -4.09
C GLU A 8 -8.33 18.67 -4.09
N ASP A 9 -8.73 17.56 -4.72
CA ASP A 9 -10.13 17.14 -4.84
C ASP A 9 -10.45 15.99 -3.86
N GLN A 10 -9.51 15.06 -3.71
CA GLN A 10 -9.65 13.84 -2.93
C GLN A 10 -8.32 13.43 -2.28
N PHE A 11 -8.38 13.00 -1.03
CA PHE A 11 -7.25 12.33 -0.40
C PHE A 11 -7.75 11.32 0.63
N PRO A 12 -7.38 10.03 0.55
CA PRO A 12 -7.93 9.00 1.44
C PRO A 12 -7.27 9.05 2.83
N VAL A 13 -7.55 10.12 3.58
CA VAL A 13 -6.95 10.42 4.89
C VAL A 13 -7.04 9.23 5.84
N SER A 14 -8.18 8.55 5.90
CA SER A 14 -8.40 7.40 6.80
C SER A 14 -7.43 6.24 6.48
N ARG A 15 -7.32 5.82 5.21
CA ARG A 15 -6.44 4.70 4.82
C ARG A 15 -4.96 5.06 5.00
N VAL A 16 -4.56 6.25 4.55
CA VAL A 16 -3.18 6.75 4.70
C VAL A 16 -2.80 6.86 6.18
N SER A 17 -3.72 7.29 7.04
CA SER A 17 -3.48 7.39 8.50
C SER A 17 -3.28 6.02 9.14
N LYS A 18 -4.06 5.01 8.75
CA LYS A 18 -3.94 3.63 9.26
C LYS A 18 -2.58 3.01 8.91
N GLU A 19 -2.15 3.18 7.65
CA GLU A 19 -0.83 2.72 7.19
C GLU A 19 0.32 3.47 7.88
N SER A 20 0.17 4.80 8.02
CA SER A 20 1.13 5.63 8.75
C SER A 20 1.28 5.19 10.21
N TYR A 21 0.17 4.84 10.86
CA TYR A 21 0.17 4.39 12.24
C TYR A 21 0.85 3.03 12.40
N LYS A 22 0.61 2.11 11.45
CA LYS A 22 1.32 0.83 11.39
C LYS A 22 2.82 1.02 11.27
N GLU A 23 3.28 1.94 10.42
CA GLU A 23 4.70 2.28 10.31
C GLU A 23 5.25 2.82 11.63
N ARG A 24 4.56 3.78 12.27
CA ARG A 24 4.98 4.37 13.55
C ARG A 24 5.04 3.35 14.70
N LYS A 25 4.21 2.31 14.66
CA LYS A 25 4.20 1.21 15.65
C LYS A 25 5.21 0.10 15.35
N ALA A 26 5.97 0.18 14.27
CA ALA A 26 6.91 -0.87 13.88
C ALA A 26 8.23 -0.88 14.68
N ASN A 27 8.37 -0.02 15.71
CA ASN A 27 9.55 0.04 16.59
C ASN A 27 10.87 0.06 15.80
N TYR A 28 11.72 -0.97 15.96
CA TYR A 28 13.02 -1.10 15.31
C TYR A 28 12.95 -1.44 13.82
N SER A 29 11.80 -1.89 13.31
CA SER A 29 11.59 -2.19 11.89
C SER A 29 11.16 -0.97 11.07
N GLN A 30 11.21 0.22 11.66
CA GLN A 30 11.02 1.48 10.96
C GLN A 30 12.25 1.82 10.13
N THR A 31 12.05 2.27 8.90
CA THR A 31 13.13 2.76 8.05
C THR A 31 13.66 4.11 8.59
N LEU A 32 14.99 4.29 8.53
CA LEU A 32 15.71 5.51 8.94
C LEU A 32 15.70 5.86 10.45
N THR A 33 15.47 4.90 11.36
CA THR A 33 15.48 5.19 12.81
C THR A 33 16.84 5.57 13.39
N GLY A 34 17.93 5.24 12.69
CA GLY A 34 19.30 5.51 13.13
C GLY A 34 19.85 6.89 12.75
N ILE A 35 19.15 7.64 11.91
CA ILE A 35 19.50 9.01 11.52
C ILE A 35 18.80 9.94 12.52
N GLY A 36 19.53 10.88 13.13
CA GLY A 36 19.15 11.58 14.35
C GLY A 36 17.69 12.05 14.41
N LYS A 37 17.01 11.84 15.54
CA LYS A 37 15.65 12.35 15.78
C LYS A 37 15.69 13.85 16.06
N TRP A 38 15.75 14.66 15.01
CA TRP A 38 15.47 16.09 15.05
C TRP A 38 14.16 16.35 14.29
N TRP A 39 13.19 17.04 14.91
CA TRP A 39 11.88 17.40 14.35
C TRP A 39 11.12 16.33 13.53
N GLY A 40 11.04 15.11 14.07
CA GLY A 40 9.96 14.16 13.79
C GLY A 40 9.90 13.57 12.38
N ARG A 41 10.45 12.36 12.20
CA ARG A 41 10.32 11.51 11.01
C ARG A 41 8.86 11.42 10.53
N LYS A 42 8.61 11.81 9.27
CA LYS A 42 7.30 11.66 8.62
C LYS A 42 7.15 10.22 8.11
N PRO A 43 5.96 9.60 8.22
CA PRO A 43 5.72 8.28 7.66
C PRO A 43 6.01 8.27 6.16
N LEU A 44 6.71 7.25 5.67
CA LEU A 44 7.09 7.13 4.27
C LEU A 44 5.85 7.01 3.38
N ILE A 45 4.86 6.26 3.83
CA ILE A 45 3.61 6.11 3.08
C ILE A 45 2.84 7.43 2.92
N LEU A 46 2.92 8.32 3.91
CA LEU A 46 2.32 9.65 3.82
C LEU A 46 3.01 10.47 2.73
N ILE A 47 4.34 10.48 2.72
CA ILE A 47 5.13 11.21 1.72
C ILE A 47 4.85 10.68 0.32
N ARG A 48 4.85 9.35 0.17
CA ARG A 48 4.53 8.67 -1.10
C ARG A 48 3.14 9.06 -1.61
N ALA A 49 2.13 8.98 -0.75
CA ALA A 49 0.77 9.37 -1.08
C ALA A 49 0.67 10.85 -1.47
N SER A 50 1.38 11.74 -0.77
CA SER A 50 1.41 13.17 -1.11
C SER A 50 2.05 13.43 -2.47
N ILE A 51 3.21 12.84 -2.77
CA ILE A 51 3.89 13.03 -4.06
C ILE A 51 3.02 12.53 -5.21
N ILE A 52 2.47 11.32 -5.09
CA ILE A 52 1.60 10.75 -6.12
C ILE A 52 0.31 11.56 -6.25
N GLY A 53 -0.27 12.01 -5.14
CA GLY A 53 -1.50 12.83 -5.14
C GLY A 53 -1.29 14.20 -5.77
N MET A 54 -0.08 14.75 -5.73
CA MET A 54 0.30 15.99 -6.42
C MET A 54 0.61 15.78 -7.91
N LEU A 55 0.77 14.54 -8.38
CA LEU A 55 1.08 14.24 -9.78
C LEU A 55 -0.12 13.68 -10.54
N MET A 56 -1.01 12.97 -9.85
CA MET A 56 -2.16 12.32 -10.46
C MET A 56 -3.20 13.36 -10.89
N PRO A 57 -3.60 13.38 -12.17
CA PRO A 57 -4.66 14.26 -12.65
C PRO A 57 -6.03 13.83 -12.10
N VAL A 58 -6.98 14.76 -12.10
CA VAL A 58 -8.38 14.50 -11.77
C VAL A 58 -9.17 14.25 -13.05
N SER A 59 -9.94 13.17 -13.09
CA SER A 59 -10.85 12.82 -14.18
C SER A 59 -12.29 13.24 -13.86
N ASP A 60 -13.22 12.92 -14.76
CA ASP A 60 -14.66 13.13 -14.53
C ASP A 60 -15.29 12.00 -13.66
N ASP A 61 -14.51 10.98 -13.26
CA ASP A 61 -14.92 9.91 -12.35
C ASP A 61 -14.07 9.91 -11.06
N PRO A 62 -14.48 10.68 -10.03
CA PRO A 62 -13.75 10.76 -8.77
C PRO A 62 -13.69 9.42 -8.03
N LYS A 63 -14.61 8.49 -8.28
CA LYS A 63 -14.56 7.17 -7.63
C LYS A 63 -13.45 6.33 -8.25
N LYS A 64 -13.37 6.31 -9.58
CA LYS A 64 -12.29 5.60 -10.29
C LYS A 64 -10.93 6.22 -9.99
N ASP A 65 -10.82 7.55 -9.90
CA ASP A 65 -9.60 8.23 -9.48
C ASP A 65 -9.13 7.72 -8.11
N GLN A 66 -10.03 7.68 -7.12
CA GLN A 66 -9.71 7.17 -5.80
C GLN A 66 -9.29 5.69 -5.83
N ASP A 67 -9.99 4.85 -6.60
CA ASP A 67 -9.66 3.42 -6.71
C ASP A 67 -8.26 3.23 -7.34
N ILE A 68 -7.94 3.98 -8.40
CA ILE A 68 -6.62 3.94 -9.04
C ILE A 68 -5.54 4.47 -8.10
N PHE A 69 -5.79 5.55 -7.37
CA PHE A 69 -4.85 6.08 -6.38
C PHE A 69 -4.52 5.03 -5.30
N LEU A 70 -5.54 4.33 -4.79
CA LEU A 70 -5.36 3.27 -3.81
C LEU A 70 -4.63 2.07 -4.39
N LYS A 71 -4.90 1.72 -5.65
CA LYS A 71 -4.22 0.65 -6.38
C LYS A 71 -2.73 0.95 -6.57
N ILE A 72 -2.37 2.18 -6.96
CA ILE A 72 -0.97 2.64 -7.04
C ILE A 72 -0.24 2.45 -5.71
N LEU A 73 -0.92 2.76 -4.60
CA LEU A 73 -0.38 2.61 -3.25
C LEU A 73 -0.51 1.21 -2.67
N THR A 74 -1.03 0.23 -3.42
CA THR A 74 -1.32 -1.15 -2.96
C THR A 74 -2.20 -1.19 -1.70
N MET A 75 -3.14 -0.25 -1.62
CA MET A 75 -4.10 -0.10 -0.52
C MET A 75 -5.52 -0.54 -0.91
N ASP A 76 -5.71 -1.05 -2.13
CA ASP A 76 -6.90 -1.74 -2.60
C ASP A 76 -6.91 -3.22 -2.12
N ASN A 77 -7.99 -3.96 -2.36
CA ASN A 77 -8.10 -5.34 -1.86
C ASN A 77 -7.03 -6.26 -2.46
N ASP A 78 -6.76 -6.14 -3.76
CA ASP A 78 -5.74 -6.95 -4.43
C ASP A 78 -4.34 -6.57 -3.95
N GLY A 79 -4.05 -5.26 -3.80
CA GLY A 79 -2.81 -4.78 -3.20
C GLY A 79 -2.59 -5.28 -1.77
N LEU A 80 -3.62 -5.28 -0.92
CA LEU A 80 -3.54 -5.83 0.43
C LEU A 80 -3.29 -7.34 0.44
N TRP A 81 -3.93 -8.07 -0.48
CA TRP A 81 -3.71 -9.51 -0.66
C TRP A 81 -2.27 -9.80 -1.10
N LEU A 82 -1.76 -9.08 -2.10
CA LEU A 82 -0.37 -9.16 -2.56
C LEU A 82 0.62 -8.93 -1.41
N ARG A 83 0.29 -8.01 -0.49
CA ARG A 83 1.11 -7.67 0.68
C ARG A 83 0.98 -8.65 1.83
N ARG A 84 0.11 -9.66 1.78
CA ARG A 84 -0.12 -10.59 2.89
C ARG A 84 1.11 -11.48 3.12
N SER A 85 1.92 -11.15 4.11
CA SER A 85 3.12 -11.89 4.48
C SER A 85 2.91 -12.86 5.64
N LYS A 86 1.87 -12.66 6.45
CA LYS A 86 1.57 -13.50 7.62
C LYS A 86 0.41 -14.46 7.36
N SER A 87 0.49 -15.63 8.00
CA SER A 87 -0.59 -16.60 8.01
C SER A 87 -1.79 -16.10 8.84
N ILE A 88 -3.01 -16.38 8.37
CA ILE A 88 -4.24 -16.07 9.09
C ILE A 88 -4.51 -17.22 10.08
N PRO A 89 -4.63 -16.95 11.40
CA PRO A 89 -4.88 -17.98 12.39
C PRO A 89 -6.21 -18.70 12.17
N ALA A 90 -6.27 -20.01 12.47
CA ALA A 90 -7.50 -20.81 12.33
C ALA A 90 -8.69 -20.25 13.12
N LYS A 91 -8.45 -19.61 14.27
CA LYS A 91 -9.49 -18.94 15.06
C LYS A 91 -10.19 -17.81 14.29
N VAL A 92 -9.42 -17.07 13.48
CA VAL A 92 -9.96 -15.97 12.66
C VAL A 92 -10.73 -16.54 11.48
N ILE A 93 -10.24 -17.63 10.89
CA ILE A 93 -10.94 -18.37 9.83
C ILE A 93 -12.31 -18.86 10.33
N GLN A 94 -12.34 -19.55 11.47
CA GLN A 94 -13.56 -20.06 12.08
C GLN A 94 -14.56 -18.94 12.40
N ALA A 95 -14.10 -17.80 12.90
CA ALA A 95 -14.98 -16.69 13.25
C ALA A 95 -15.64 -15.97 12.05
N ASN A 96 -15.13 -16.20 10.83
CA ASN A 96 -15.61 -15.55 9.60
C ASN A 96 -16.32 -16.51 8.64
N LEU A 97 -16.45 -17.80 9.00
CA LEU A 97 -17.18 -18.80 8.23
C LEU A 97 -18.48 -19.19 8.94
N SER A 98 -19.45 -19.69 8.18
CA SER A 98 -20.62 -20.34 8.77
C SER A 98 -20.21 -21.65 9.47
N GLU A 99 -21.05 -22.13 10.40
CA GLU A 99 -20.80 -23.43 11.04
C GLU A 99 -20.74 -24.58 10.03
N GLU A 100 -21.57 -24.52 8.98
CA GLU A 100 -21.59 -25.49 7.89
C GLU A 100 -20.26 -25.47 7.10
N GLU A 101 -19.82 -24.29 6.65
CA GLU A 101 -18.56 -24.12 5.92
C GLU A 101 -17.35 -24.55 6.75
N TRP A 102 -17.36 -24.22 8.05
CA TRP A 102 -16.29 -24.64 8.95
C TRP A 102 -16.26 -26.16 9.14
N ASN A 103 -17.42 -26.80 9.28
CA ASN A 103 -17.53 -28.24 9.42
C ASN A 103 -17.03 -28.97 8.17
N GLU A 104 -17.34 -28.48 6.96
CA GLU A 104 -16.80 -29.05 5.71
C GLU A 104 -15.26 -29.00 5.65
N LEU A 105 -14.67 -27.94 6.21
CA LEU A 105 -13.21 -27.79 6.25
C LEU A 105 -12.54 -28.72 7.25
N ILE A 106 -13.18 -29.02 8.39
CA ILE A 106 -12.57 -29.82 9.47
C ILE A 106 -13.01 -31.29 9.49
N ILE A 107 -14.08 -31.68 8.80
CA ILE A 107 -14.58 -33.06 8.75
C ILE A 107 -14.17 -33.70 7.42
N ASP A 108 -13.75 -34.96 7.44
CA ASP A 108 -13.48 -35.75 6.23
C ASP A 108 -14.74 -36.44 5.67
N GLN A 109 -14.62 -37.14 4.54
CA GLN A 109 -15.76 -37.84 3.91
C GLN A 109 -16.32 -38.99 4.78
N GLU A 110 -15.57 -39.42 5.79
CA GLU A 110 -15.92 -40.51 6.71
C GLU A 110 -16.49 -40.00 8.04
N GLY A 111 -16.58 -38.68 8.22
CA GLY A 111 -17.11 -38.03 9.42
C GLY A 111 -16.09 -37.81 10.53
N ASN A 112 -14.79 -38.02 10.29
CA ASN A 112 -13.74 -37.82 11.29
C ASN A 112 -13.16 -36.40 11.24
N LEU A 113 -12.65 -35.94 12.38
CA LEU A 113 -11.97 -34.65 12.49
C LEU A 113 -10.57 -34.70 11.85
N LYS A 114 -10.32 -33.81 10.91
CA LYS A 114 -9.02 -33.55 10.31
C LYS A 114 -8.04 -32.97 11.33
N ARG A 115 -6.75 -33.30 11.15
CA ARG A 115 -5.65 -32.77 11.99
C ARG A 115 -5.51 -31.25 11.89
N THR A 116 -5.79 -30.68 10.72
CA THR A 116 -5.84 -29.23 10.46
C THR A 116 -6.99 -28.91 9.51
N TRP A 117 -7.52 -27.67 9.57
CA TRP A 117 -8.59 -27.22 8.68
C TRP A 117 -8.24 -27.29 7.19
N SER A 118 -6.94 -27.32 6.86
CA SER A 118 -6.47 -27.39 5.47
C SER A 118 -6.04 -28.80 5.04
N THR A 119 -6.36 -29.84 5.82
CA THR A 119 -6.01 -31.22 5.44
C THR A 119 -6.91 -31.68 4.30
N GLY A 120 -6.31 -32.05 3.16
CA GLY A 120 -7.03 -32.54 1.99
C GLY A 120 -7.47 -31.47 0.98
N LEU A 121 -7.20 -30.18 1.24
CA LEU A 121 -7.42 -29.10 0.28
C LEU A 121 -6.23 -28.96 -0.67
N SER A 122 -6.48 -28.66 -1.93
CA SER A 122 -5.46 -28.21 -2.86
C SER A 122 -4.88 -26.86 -2.41
N PRO A 123 -3.65 -26.50 -2.84
CA PRO A 123 -3.09 -25.17 -2.59
C PRO A 123 -4.01 -24.04 -3.07
N GLU A 124 -4.64 -24.20 -4.23
CA GLU A 124 -5.54 -23.23 -4.85
C GLU A 124 -6.85 -23.08 -4.06
N GLU A 125 -7.48 -24.18 -3.67
CA GLU A 125 -8.70 -24.17 -2.85
C GLU A 125 -8.44 -23.51 -1.49
N LYS A 126 -7.30 -23.83 -0.88
CA LYS A 126 -6.85 -23.19 0.37
C LYS A 126 -6.68 -21.69 0.19
N GLU A 127 -6.11 -21.27 -0.94
CA GLU A 127 -5.90 -19.85 -1.23
C GLU A 127 -7.23 -19.11 -1.44
N GLN A 128 -8.19 -19.72 -2.15
CA GLN A 128 -9.53 -19.17 -2.34
C GLN A 128 -10.28 -18.98 -1.02
N VAL A 129 -10.23 -19.97 -0.12
CA VAL A 129 -10.81 -19.87 1.23
C VAL A 129 -10.18 -18.72 2.00
N LEU A 130 -8.83 -18.65 2.03
CA LEU A 130 -8.12 -17.58 2.72
C LEU A 130 -8.42 -16.20 2.12
N ARG A 131 -8.54 -16.10 0.80
CA ARG A 131 -8.86 -14.86 0.09
C ARG A 131 -10.26 -14.38 0.46
N LYS A 132 -11.26 -15.27 0.43
CA LYS A 132 -12.63 -14.98 0.85
C LYS A 132 -12.68 -14.43 2.27
N ILE A 133 -12.02 -15.10 3.20
CA ILE A 133 -11.96 -14.68 4.62
C ILE A 133 -11.25 -13.34 4.74
N PHE A 134 -10.12 -13.18 4.07
CA PHE A 134 -9.35 -11.95 4.11
C PHE A 134 -10.18 -10.78 3.61
N ASP A 135 -10.95 -10.93 2.53
CA ASP A 135 -11.77 -9.87 1.97
C ASP A 135 -12.88 -9.39 2.90
N GLN A 136 -13.41 -10.27 3.76
CA GLN A 136 -14.40 -9.96 4.80
C GLN A 136 -13.83 -9.16 5.98
N LEU A 137 -12.52 -9.25 6.23
CA LEU A 137 -11.87 -8.53 7.32
C LEU A 137 -11.94 -7.01 7.10
N SER A 138 -12.04 -6.27 8.20
CA SER A 138 -11.88 -4.82 8.15
C SER A 138 -10.46 -4.44 7.70
N TYR A 139 -10.30 -3.23 7.19
CA TYR A 139 -8.99 -2.75 6.73
C TYR A 139 -7.93 -2.82 7.85
N ASP A 140 -8.27 -2.48 9.09
CA ASP A 140 -7.33 -2.51 10.22
C ASP A 140 -6.89 -3.95 10.55
N GLU A 141 -7.81 -4.91 10.48
CA GLU A 141 -7.50 -6.32 10.67
C GLU A 141 -6.61 -6.86 9.55
N LYS A 142 -6.91 -6.53 8.29
CA LYS A 142 -6.07 -6.88 7.12
C LYS A 142 -4.63 -6.40 7.34
N LEU A 143 -4.44 -5.16 7.80
CA LEU A 143 -3.12 -4.59 8.04
C LEU A 143 -2.28 -5.38 9.06
N THR A 144 -2.88 -6.15 9.97
CA THR A 144 -2.09 -6.95 10.92
C THR A 144 -1.30 -8.08 10.23
N TYR A 145 -1.78 -8.54 9.07
CA TYR A 145 -1.23 -9.65 8.28
C TYR A 145 -0.39 -9.20 7.08
N CYS A 146 -0.51 -7.95 6.66
CA CYS A 146 0.22 -7.43 5.51
C CYS A 146 1.61 -6.90 5.91
N ASP A 147 2.50 -6.81 4.94
CA ASP A 147 3.62 -5.88 4.96
C ASP A 147 3.14 -4.45 4.71
N ARG A 148 4.00 -3.46 4.94
CA ARG A 148 3.72 -2.06 4.64
C ARG A 148 3.99 -1.76 3.16
N PRO A 149 3.31 -0.77 2.54
CA PRO A 149 3.47 -0.48 1.11
C PRO A 149 4.92 -0.21 0.69
N GLU A 150 5.75 0.33 1.58
CA GLU A 150 7.14 0.64 1.29
C GLU A 150 8.09 -0.56 1.37
N GLN A 151 7.61 -1.73 1.80
CA GLN A 151 8.36 -2.99 1.89
C GLN A 151 8.22 -3.86 0.63
N ILE A 152 7.34 -3.49 -0.30
CA ILE A 152 7.11 -4.18 -1.57
C ILE A 152 7.46 -3.25 -2.74
N GLU A 153 7.67 -3.82 -3.93
CA GLU A 153 8.05 -3.06 -5.12
C GLU A 153 6.92 -2.16 -5.65
N GLY A 154 5.66 -2.58 -5.47
CA GLY A 154 4.50 -1.81 -5.89
C GLY A 154 3.33 -2.68 -6.37
N PRO A 155 2.43 -2.12 -7.20
CA PRO A 155 1.30 -2.85 -7.78
C PRO A 155 1.75 -4.05 -8.64
N GLY A 156 0.88 -5.06 -8.75
CA GLY A 156 1.06 -6.19 -9.67
C GLY A 156 0.81 -5.83 -11.14
N GLU A 157 1.05 -6.77 -12.04
CA GLU A 157 0.96 -6.54 -13.51
C GLU A 157 -0.45 -6.12 -13.94
N GLU A 158 -1.49 -6.87 -13.55
CA GLU A 158 -2.90 -6.53 -13.83
C GLU A 158 -3.28 -5.15 -13.28
N ALA A 159 -2.76 -4.82 -12.10
CA ALA A 159 -2.99 -3.51 -11.49
C ALA A 159 -2.34 -2.38 -12.31
N TRP A 160 -1.15 -2.60 -12.85
CA TRP A 160 -0.48 -1.64 -13.73
C TRP A 160 -1.25 -1.42 -15.04
N GLU A 161 -1.86 -2.45 -15.62
CA GLU A 161 -2.68 -2.32 -16.82
C GLU A 161 -3.87 -1.37 -16.58
N GLU A 162 -4.58 -1.54 -15.46
CA GLU A 162 -5.67 -0.63 -15.09
C GLU A 162 -5.20 0.80 -14.80
N ILE A 163 -4.09 0.94 -14.06
CA ILE A 163 -3.50 2.24 -13.73
C ILE A 163 -3.14 2.98 -15.02
N ASN A 164 -2.46 2.30 -15.94
CA ASN A 164 -2.01 2.86 -17.21
C ASN A 164 -3.19 3.21 -18.13
N ALA A 165 -4.22 2.37 -18.19
CA ALA A 165 -5.43 2.66 -18.96
C ALA A 165 -6.13 3.93 -18.45
N HIS A 166 -6.23 4.12 -17.13
CA HIS A 166 -6.88 5.29 -16.53
C HIS A 166 -6.05 6.56 -16.66
N LEU A 167 -4.73 6.46 -16.42
CA LEU A 167 -3.83 7.63 -16.42
C LEU A 167 -3.25 7.93 -17.80
N GLY A 168 -3.47 7.07 -18.80
CA GLY A 168 -2.85 7.17 -20.12
C GLY A 168 -1.33 7.13 -20.04
N THR A 169 -0.77 6.23 -19.23
CA THR A 169 0.68 6.03 -19.02
C THR A 169 1.10 4.65 -19.50
N ASN A 170 2.40 4.34 -19.52
CA ASN A 170 2.94 2.99 -19.82
C ASN A 170 3.90 2.49 -18.72
N ALA A 171 3.66 2.93 -17.49
CA ALA A 171 4.53 2.67 -16.35
C ALA A 171 4.47 1.20 -15.92
N LYS A 172 5.62 0.66 -15.51
CA LYS A 172 5.75 -0.69 -14.91
C LYS A 172 6.28 -0.65 -13.48
N SER A 173 6.47 0.56 -12.94
CA SER A 173 6.99 0.81 -11.61
C SER A 173 6.53 2.18 -11.12
N LEU A 174 6.59 2.40 -9.80
CA LEU A 174 6.26 3.70 -9.22
C LEU A 174 7.15 4.82 -9.78
N GLN A 175 8.43 4.54 -10.01
CA GLN A 175 9.39 5.49 -10.58
C GLN A 175 9.04 5.86 -12.02
N GLY A 176 8.66 4.85 -12.83
CA GLY A 176 8.20 5.08 -14.20
C GLY A 176 6.94 5.95 -14.22
N LEU A 177 5.99 5.66 -13.34
CA LEU A 177 4.76 6.43 -13.21
C LEU A 177 5.04 7.89 -12.81
N VAL A 178 5.85 8.09 -11.79
CA VAL A 178 6.25 9.43 -11.30
C VAL A 178 7.00 10.20 -12.38
N ALA A 179 7.86 9.55 -13.16
CA ALA A 179 8.56 10.17 -14.28
C ALA A 179 7.60 10.60 -15.41
N GLU A 180 6.68 9.73 -15.83
CA GLU A 180 5.70 10.04 -16.89
C GLU A 180 4.74 11.15 -16.47
N LEU A 181 4.16 11.06 -15.26
CA LEU A 181 3.27 12.09 -14.72
C LEU A 181 4.01 13.41 -14.47
N GLY A 182 5.24 13.34 -13.95
CA GLY A 182 6.11 14.50 -13.77
C GLY A 182 6.44 15.19 -15.08
N LYS A 183 6.81 14.43 -16.12
CA LYS A 183 7.08 14.97 -17.46
C LYS A 183 5.83 15.63 -18.05
N ARG A 184 4.66 15.02 -17.85
CA ARG A 184 3.38 15.57 -18.31
C ARG A 184 3.04 16.89 -17.60
N ARG A 185 3.23 16.97 -16.29
CA ARG A 185 2.83 18.13 -15.48
C ARG A 185 3.85 19.27 -15.51
N PHE A 186 5.14 18.95 -15.40
CA PHE A 186 6.21 19.93 -15.21
C PHE A 186 7.18 20.02 -16.39
N GLY A 187 7.09 19.11 -17.37
CA GLY A 187 8.05 19.04 -18.46
C GLY A 187 9.42 18.47 -18.06
N HIS A 188 9.60 18.01 -16.82
CA HIS A 188 10.82 17.41 -16.30
C HIS A 188 10.53 16.42 -15.16
N THR A 189 11.55 15.70 -14.69
CA THR A 189 11.46 14.83 -13.51
C THR A 189 11.08 15.66 -12.29
N PRO A 190 10.11 15.23 -11.45
CA PRO A 190 9.69 16.02 -10.29
C PRO A 190 10.86 16.34 -9.35
N LYS A 191 10.93 17.60 -8.90
CA LYS A 191 11.91 18.07 -7.91
C LYS A 191 11.24 18.21 -6.56
N VAL A 192 11.76 17.56 -5.54
CA VAL A 192 11.20 17.58 -4.18
C VAL A 192 12.26 18.11 -3.23
N GLY A 193 11.95 19.23 -2.57
CA GLY A 193 12.84 19.86 -1.59
C GLY A 193 12.26 19.82 -0.18
N ASP A 194 13.10 19.49 0.80
CA ASP A 194 12.79 19.60 2.22
C ASP A 194 13.90 20.39 2.93
N CYS A 195 13.59 21.61 3.36
CA CYS A 195 14.55 22.53 3.99
C CYS A 195 14.74 22.31 5.50
N PHE A 196 13.97 21.39 6.09
CA PHE A 196 14.09 20.98 7.49
C PHE A 196 13.92 19.46 7.58
N CYS A 197 14.77 18.74 6.85
CA CYS A 197 14.53 17.33 6.55
C CYS A 197 14.72 16.38 7.74
N GLY A 198 15.38 16.82 8.81
CA GLY A 198 15.65 16.03 10.02
C GLY A 198 16.19 14.66 9.65
N GLY A 199 15.50 13.59 10.08
CA GLY A 199 15.86 12.22 9.73
C GLY A 199 15.72 11.83 8.24
N GLY A 200 15.53 12.78 7.33
CA GLY A 200 15.62 12.60 5.88
C GLY A 200 14.44 11.87 5.23
N SER A 201 13.30 11.70 5.91
CA SER A 201 12.20 10.87 5.39
C SER A 201 11.64 11.37 4.06
N ILE A 202 11.48 12.68 3.89
CA ILE A 202 10.94 13.27 2.64
C ILE A 202 11.90 13.07 1.47
N PRO A 203 13.18 13.54 1.54
CA PRO A 203 14.11 13.35 0.43
C PRO A 203 14.37 11.86 0.15
N PHE A 204 14.38 11.00 1.17
CA PHE A 204 14.53 9.55 0.99
C PHE A 204 13.39 8.94 0.18
N GLU A 205 12.13 9.16 0.58
CA GLU A 205 11.00 8.57 -0.15
C GLU A 205 10.83 9.20 -1.54
N ALA A 206 11.10 10.50 -1.68
CA ALA A 206 11.12 11.16 -2.98
C ALA A 206 12.17 10.54 -3.92
N ALA A 207 13.38 10.28 -3.43
CA ALA A 207 14.43 9.62 -4.20
C ALA A 207 14.03 8.19 -4.59
N ARG A 208 13.38 7.43 -3.68
CA ARG A 208 12.85 6.09 -3.99
C ARG A 208 11.81 6.10 -5.08
N LEU A 209 11.03 7.16 -5.19
CA LEU A 209 10.06 7.39 -6.26
C LEU A 209 10.68 7.93 -7.56
N GLY A 210 12.00 8.12 -7.61
CA GLY A 210 12.70 8.61 -8.79
C GLY A 210 12.65 10.13 -8.98
N CYS A 211 12.22 10.88 -7.96
CA CYS A 211 12.29 12.33 -7.97
C CYS A 211 13.74 12.83 -7.81
N GLU A 212 14.02 14.02 -8.32
CA GLU A 212 15.20 14.81 -7.93
C GLU A 212 14.97 15.33 -6.49
N ALA A 213 15.57 14.67 -5.51
CA ALA A 213 15.35 14.95 -4.09
C ALA A 213 16.44 15.85 -3.50
N PHE A 214 16.04 16.91 -2.82
CA PHE A 214 16.92 17.86 -2.12
C PHE A 214 16.53 17.90 -0.65
N GLY A 215 17.52 17.74 0.23
CA GLY A 215 17.35 17.85 1.68
C GLY A 215 18.33 18.87 2.24
N SER A 216 17.87 19.68 3.18
CA SER A 216 18.71 20.55 3.99
C SER A 216 18.20 20.50 5.43
N ASP A 217 19.12 20.59 6.39
CA ASP A 217 18.79 20.79 7.80
C ASP A 217 19.83 21.73 8.43
N LEU A 218 19.40 22.46 9.45
CA LEU A 218 20.30 23.30 10.24
C LEU A 218 21.12 22.48 11.23
N ASN A 219 20.62 21.31 11.64
CA ASN A 219 21.28 20.43 12.58
C ASN A 219 22.36 19.61 11.85
N PRO A 220 23.65 19.77 12.20
CA PRO A 220 24.73 19.04 11.53
C PRO A 220 24.72 17.52 11.82
N VAL A 221 23.87 17.05 12.73
CA VAL A 221 23.69 15.62 13.06
C VAL A 221 22.58 14.97 12.22
N ALA A 222 21.71 15.78 11.60
CA ALA A 222 20.61 15.32 10.75
C ALA A 222 21.12 14.78 9.40
#